data_AF-A0A6C0FCW1-F1
#
_entry.id   AF-A0A6C0FCW1-F1
#
_cell.length_a   1.000
_cell.length_b   1.000
_cell.length_c   1.000
_cell.angle_alpha   90.00
_cell.angle_beta   90.00
_cell.angle_gamma   90.00
#
_symmetry.space_group_name_H-M   'P 1'
#
loop_
_entity.id
_entity.type
_entity.pdbx_description
1 polymer ?
#
loop_
_entity_poly.entity_id
_entity_poly.type
_entity_poly.pdbx_seq_one_letter_code
_entity_poly.pdbx_strand_id
1 'polypeptide(L)'
;MRTKNIRNENKKNLILRCSYSSKQINQSTPYRIKTVQLYTCVGLNIGLHMCHNMSRHMVYAKAIAGATYGKDGEYRVMKKSGLSAMTLRDFISLWSGELTGYYGEDFGSTYGGLRELSLCPGSYEHVYEPGDKTINDTEFGDTVVFVLADLATNIDPTWVPPHIRKKMKRAGRLRRNKLRNQWAYENPLNRIHGFLILKEVTNSQHKQTTMCIDTICSTYFTDKRGIGSDLMMLAKDFSMELGAHDIVLEVANEFSAKGFSDEVDEMNEDSEEDTDEESDGDSDEEMDEDSDEEMDEDETWTPDDDAMSILSDSLWKKCMRKSADGRNVYYNLDEEYIEAGLWNYFHCAYETEDETEMWSGTQKNIVSDKNDPKETEYGGYWYRKGKSSQSKLMKFYEMFGFKEDPEVHTDWCVFSEIPYPSMRLSL
;
A
#
# COMPACT_ATOMS: atom_id res chain seq x y z
N MET A 1 -14.78 18.86 44.31
CA MET A 1 -13.36 18.83 43.90
C MET A 1 -12.97 17.39 43.61
N ARG A 2 -12.92 17.02 42.33
CA ARG A 2 -12.45 15.71 41.85
C ARG A 2 -11.62 16.00 40.60
N THR A 3 -10.32 15.81 40.70
CA THR A 3 -9.34 15.96 39.64
C THR A 3 -9.48 14.83 38.62
N LYS A 4 -9.39 15.20 37.35
CA LYS A 4 -9.36 14.32 36.18
C LYS A 4 -7.89 14.09 35.81
N ASN A 5 -7.48 12.84 35.66
CA ASN A 5 -6.24 12.49 34.98
C ASN A 5 -6.54 12.24 33.50
N ILE A 6 -5.87 13.00 32.64
CA ILE A 6 -5.77 12.82 31.20
C ILE A 6 -4.34 12.34 30.97
N ARG A 7 -4.16 11.17 30.34
CA ARG A 7 -2.86 10.72 29.81
C ARG A 7 -2.92 10.87 28.29
N ASN A 8 -2.04 11.73 27.78
CA ASN A 8 -1.64 11.81 26.37
C ASN A 8 -0.45 10.87 26.19
N GLU A 9 -0.44 10.08 25.13
CA GLU A 9 0.72 9.35 24.65
C GLU A 9 1.06 9.92 23.26
N ASN A 10 2.19 10.62 23.17
CA ASN A 10 2.86 10.99 21.92
C ASN A 10 4.04 10.03 21.76
N LYS A 11 4.14 9.38 20.61
CA LYS A 11 5.33 8.64 20.18
C LYS A 11 5.92 9.37 18.98
N LYS A 12 7.20 9.69 19.04
CA LYS A 12 8.06 10.08 17.90
C LYS A 12 9.25 9.14 17.93
N ASN A 13 9.56 8.51 16.80
CA ASN A 13 10.83 7.83 16.60
C ASN A 13 11.50 8.39 15.34
N LEU A 14 12.80 8.63 15.48
CA LEU A 14 13.71 9.18 14.48
C LEU A 14 14.55 8.01 13.93
N ILE A 15 14.78 7.96 12.61
CA ILE A 15 15.67 6.97 11.96
C ILE A 15 16.85 7.66 11.27
N LEU A 16 18.01 7.03 11.40
CA LEU A 16 19.32 7.38 10.87
C LEU A 16 19.38 7.27 9.33
N ARG A 17 19.91 8.31 8.67
CA ARG A 17 20.26 8.32 7.24
C ARG A 17 21.72 7.89 7.03
N CYS A 18 21.96 7.10 5.99
CA CYS A 18 23.30 6.77 5.48
C CYS A 18 23.40 7.21 4.01
N SER A 19 24.49 7.87 3.64
CA SER A 19 24.76 8.44 2.30
C SER A 19 26.07 7.89 1.73
N TYR A 20 26.26 7.99 0.40
CA TYR A 20 27.52 8.19 -0.39
C TYR A 20 27.42 7.49 -1.78
N SER A 21 27.35 8.22 -2.91
CA SER A 21 28.41 8.77 -3.79
C SER A 21 29.02 7.79 -4.83
N SER A 22 28.80 8.05 -6.12
CA SER A 22 29.50 7.38 -7.24
C SER A 22 29.71 8.28 -8.46
N LYS A 23 30.81 8.03 -9.20
CA LYS A 23 31.37 8.82 -10.31
C LYS A 23 30.96 8.28 -11.70
N GLN A 24 30.75 9.20 -12.63
CA GLN A 24 30.32 9.03 -14.04
C GLN A 24 31.38 8.47 -15.00
N ILE A 25 30.93 7.78 -16.07
CA ILE A 25 31.59 7.68 -17.39
C ILE A 25 30.52 7.69 -18.52
N ASN A 26 30.69 8.60 -19.48
CA ASN A 26 29.85 8.91 -20.66
C ASN A 26 29.94 7.90 -21.82
N GLN A 27 28.87 7.73 -22.63
CA GLN A 27 28.81 8.13 -24.07
C GLN A 27 27.52 7.70 -24.84
N SER A 28 26.85 8.73 -25.36
CA SER A 28 25.78 8.95 -26.37
C SER A 28 25.56 8.01 -27.60
N THR A 29 24.29 7.87 -28.05
CA THR A 29 23.65 8.49 -29.26
C THR A 29 22.31 7.82 -29.70
N PRO A 30 21.41 8.49 -30.46
CA PRO A 30 19.94 8.27 -30.43
C PRO A 30 19.32 7.76 -31.75
N TYR A 31 18.20 6.99 -31.74
CA TYR A 31 17.27 6.91 -32.90
C TYR A 31 15.81 6.48 -32.59
N ARG A 32 14.87 7.37 -33.00
CA ARG A 32 13.50 7.20 -33.55
C ARG A 32 12.83 5.81 -33.53
N ILE A 33 11.68 5.70 -32.86
CA ILE A 33 10.75 4.56 -32.95
C ILE A 33 9.67 4.80 -34.01
N LYS A 34 9.55 3.87 -34.97
CA LYS A 34 8.36 3.62 -35.79
C LYS A 34 7.88 2.20 -35.52
N THR A 35 6.57 2.07 -35.29
CA THR A 35 5.68 0.91 -35.43
C THR A 35 6.35 -0.46 -35.68
N VAL A 36 6.34 -1.35 -34.68
CA VAL A 36 6.90 -2.70 -34.81
C VAL A 36 5.80 -3.70 -35.22
N GLN A 37 5.90 -4.17 -36.47
CA GLN A 37 5.33 -5.44 -36.92
C GLN A 37 6.18 -6.60 -36.38
N LEU A 38 5.51 -7.61 -35.82
CA LEU A 38 6.12 -8.88 -35.39
C LEU A 38 6.80 -9.60 -36.56
N TYR A 39 8.12 -9.73 -36.50
CA TYR A 39 8.87 -10.72 -37.29
C TYR A 39 9.64 -11.65 -36.34
N THR A 40 9.43 -12.94 -36.52
CA THR A 40 10.25 -14.03 -35.97
C THR A 40 11.66 -13.98 -36.55
N CYS A 41 12.70 -13.88 -35.72
CA CYS A 41 14.08 -14.07 -36.14
C CYS A 41 14.79 -15.14 -35.31
N VAL A 42 15.38 -16.08 -36.04
CA VAL A 42 16.23 -17.17 -35.60
C VAL A 42 17.67 -16.66 -35.49
N GLY A 43 18.30 -16.86 -34.34
CA GLY A 43 19.74 -17.04 -34.17
C GLY A 43 20.66 -15.82 -34.30
N LEU A 44 21.06 -15.24 -33.15
CA LEU A 44 22.40 -14.68 -32.93
C LEU A 44 22.62 -14.44 -31.42
N ASN A 45 23.71 -15.00 -30.90
CA ASN A 45 23.96 -15.24 -29.47
C ASN A 45 24.61 -14.01 -28.78
N ILE A 46 24.01 -12.82 -28.95
CA ILE A 46 24.37 -11.57 -28.26
C ILE A 46 23.11 -10.91 -27.63
N GLY A 47 22.00 -11.65 -27.53
CA GLY A 47 20.67 -11.12 -27.15
C GLY A 47 20.02 -11.77 -25.93
N LEU A 48 20.78 -12.38 -25.01
CA LEU A 48 20.21 -13.06 -23.84
C LEU A 48 19.85 -12.11 -22.67
N HIS A 49 20.49 -10.93 -22.57
CA HIS A 49 20.30 -10.03 -21.43
C HIS A 49 19.02 -9.17 -21.50
N MET A 50 18.63 -8.64 -22.66
CA MET A 50 17.36 -7.89 -22.79
C MET A 50 16.11 -8.79 -22.81
N CYS A 51 16.26 -10.09 -23.06
CA CYS A 51 15.12 -11.01 -23.14
C CYS A 51 14.58 -11.43 -21.76
N HIS A 52 15.39 -11.40 -20.69
CA HIS A 52 14.92 -11.77 -19.34
C HIS A 52 14.06 -10.66 -18.71
N ASN A 53 14.46 -9.39 -18.80
CA ASN A 53 13.74 -8.30 -18.13
C ASN A 53 12.37 -8.00 -18.77
N MET A 54 12.29 -7.97 -20.11
CA MET A 54 10.99 -7.91 -20.80
C MET A 54 10.07 -9.08 -20.41
N SER A 55 10.63 -10.25 -20.10
CA SER A 55 9.82 -11.41 -19.75
C SER A 55 9.12 -11.25 -18.40
N ARG A 56 9.79 -10.72 -17.37
CA ARG A 56 9.18 -10.52 -16.04
C ARG A 56 8.08 -9.47 -16.10
N HIS A 57 8.34 -8.33 -16.77
CA HIS A 57 7.34 -7.27 -16.93
C HIS A 57 6.07 -7.73 -17.63
N MET A 58 6.23 -8.45 -18.73
CA MET A 58 5.10 -9.01 -19.46
C MET A 58 4.32 -10.05 -18.65
N VAL A 59 4.98 -10.84 -17.80
CA VAL A 59 4.32 -11.86 -16.97
C VAL A 59 3.41 -11.22 -15.93
N TYR A 60 3.90 -10.20 -15.22
CA TYR A 60 3.09 -9.45 -14.25
C TYR A 60 1.98 -8.66 -14.91
N ALA A 61 2.24 -7.92 -16.00
CA ALA A 61 1.21 -7.17 -16.71
C ALA A 61 0.08 -8.11 -17.18
N LYS A 62 0.45 -9.30 -17.68
CA LYS A 62 -0.50 -10.35 -18.03
C LYS A 62 -1.25 -10.88 -16.80
N ALA A 63 -0.57 -11.09 -15.68
CA ALA A 63 -1.19 -11.57 -14.45
C ALA A 63 -2.16 -10.56 -13.83
N ILE A 64 -1.79 -9.27 -13.82
CA ILE A 64 -2.68 -8.15 -13.46
C ILE A 64 -3.90 -8.20 -14.35
N ALA A 65 -3.71 -8.22 -15.69
CA ALA A 65 -4.81 -8.26 -16.64
C ALA A 65 -5.75 -9.46 -16.41
N GLY A 66 -5.19 -10.66 -16.18
CA GLY A 66 -5.96 -11.86 -15.89
C GLY A 66 -6.73 -11.81 -14.57
N ALA A 67 -6.19 -11.10 -13.56
CA ALA A 67 -6.81 -10.95 -12.26
C ALA A 67 -7.90 -9.86 -12.23
N THR A 68 -7.68 -8.74 -12.94
CA THR A 68 -8.51 -7.52 -12.83
C THR A 68 -9.48 -7.31 -13.98
N TYR A 69 -9.32 -7.95 -15.15
CA TYR A 69 -10.22 -7.77 -16.29
C TYR A 69 -11.07 -9.01 -16.58
N GLY A 70 -12.30 -8.77 -17.04
CA GLY A 70 -13.20 -9.78 -17.57
C GLY A 70 -12.87 -10.17 -19.01
N LYS A 71 -13.60 -11.15 -19.55
CA LYS A 71 -13.44 -11.59 -20.95
C LYS A 71 -13.90 -10.55 -21.98
N ASP A 72 -14.70 -9.59 -21.53
CA ASP A 72 -15.22 -8.44 -22.26
C ASP A 72 -14.24 -7.26 -22.29
N GLY A 73 -13.13 -7.33 -21.54
CA GLY A 73 -12.18 -6.23 -21.40
C GLY A 73 -12.63 -5.15 -20.41
N GLU A 74 -13.76 -5.35 -19.71
CA GLU A 74 -14.17 -4.49 -18.60
C GLU A 74 -13.53 -4.96 -17.29
N TYR A 75 -13.48 -4.08 -16.29
CA TYR A 75 -13.01 -4.46 -14.96
C TYR A 75 -13.86 -5.58 -14.38
N ARG A 76 -13.19 -6.61 -13.87
CA ARG A 76 -13.80 -7.76 -13.24
C ARG A 76 -14.55 -7.35 -11.98
N VAL A 77 -15.86 -7.60 -11.99
CA VAL A 77 -16.71 -7.41 -10.83
C VAL A 77 -16.66 -8.63 -9.91
N MET A 78 -16.30 -8.40 -8.65
CA MET A 78 -16.13 -9.43 -7.64
C MET A 78 -17.46 -9.95 -7.12
N LYS A 79 -17.59 -11.28 -7.03
CA LYS A 79 -18.90 -11.95 -6.85
C LYS A 79 -19.60 -11.64 -5.53
N LYS A 80 -18.88 -11.45 -4.42
CA LYS A 80 -19.52 -11.27 -3.10
C LYS A 80 -19.84 -9.82 -2.79
N SER A 81 -18.92 -8.92 -3.11
CA SER A 81 -19.02 -7.48 -2.83
C SER A 81 -19.71 -6.70 -3.96
N GLY A 82 -19.64 -7.19 -5.19
CA GLY A 82 -20.10 -6.46 -6.38
C GLY A 82 -19.27 -5.21 -6.66
N LEU A 83 -18.01 -5.20 -6.25
CA LEU A 83 -17.03 -4.14 -6.52
C LEU A 83 -16.10 -4.57 -7.65
N SER A 84 -15.55 -3.61 -8.38
CA SER A 84 -14.59 -3.87 -9.44
C SER A 84 -13.18 -4.01 -8.88
N ALA A 85 -12.44 -5.02 -9.34
CA ALA A 85 -11.03 -5.19 -9.03
C ALA A 85 -10.16 -4.44 -10.04
N MET A 86 -9.18 -3.67 -9.55
CA MET A 86 -8.20 -2.93 -10.35
C MET A 86 -6.94 -2.67 -9.51
N THR A 87 -5.87 -2.18 -10.12
CA THR A 87 -4.70 -1.69 -9.40
C THR A 87 -4.94 -0.29 -8.86
N LEU A 88 -4.11 0.16 -7.90
CA LEU A 88 -4.20 1.52 -7.40
C LEU A 88 -3.82 2.56 -8.47
N ARG A 89 -2.87 2.25 -9.37
CA ARG A 89 -2.55 3.12 -10.52
C ARG A 89 -3.73 3.24 -11.48
N ASP A 90 -4.39 2.14 -11.85
CA ASP A 90 -5.60 2.17 -12.67
C ASP A 90 -6.70 3.02 -12.01
N PHE A 91 -6.83 2.93 -10.68
CA PHE A 91 -7.74 3.79 -9.93
C PHE A 91 -7.35 5.27 -10.09
N ILE A 92 -6.12 5.65 -9.74
CA ILE A 92 -5.69 7.05 -9.81
C ILE A 92 -5.84 7.59 -11.23
N SER A 93 -5.47 6.82 -12.25
CA SER A 93 -5.64 7.17 -13.66
C SER A 93 -7.11 7.49 -14.01
N LEU A 94 -8.06 6.69 -13.51
CA LEU A 94 -9.49 6.87 -13.79
C LEU A 94 -10.12 8.08 -13.07
N TRP A 95 -9.60 8.47 -11.90
CA TRP A 95 -10.14 9.56 -11.09
C TRP A 95 -9.17 10.73 -10.86
N SER A 96 -8.09 10.84 -11.64
CA SER A 96 -7.02 11.83 -11.45
C SER A 96 -7.56 13.26 -11.33
N GLY A 97 -8.44 13.67 -12.26
CA GLY A 97 -9.08 14.99 -12.22
C GLY A 97 -9.98 15.23 -11.00
N GLU A 98 -10.72 14.21 -10.55
CA GLU A 98 -11.53 14.33 -9.32
C GLU A 98 -10.65 14.39 -8.08
N LEU A 99 -9.54 13.64 -8.05
CA LEU A 99 -8.57 13.62 -6.95
C LEU A 99 -7.86 14.96 -6.83
N THR A 100 -7.28 15.45 -7.93
CA THR A 100 -6.63 16.77 -7.98
C THR A 100 -7.62 17.88 -7.63
N GLY A 101 -8.85 17.82 -8.14
CA GLY A 101 -9.88 18.80 -7.79
C GLY A 101 -10.31 18.78 -6.32
N TYR A 102 -10.34 17.61 -5.69
CA TYR A 102 -10.76 17.47 -4.30
C TYR A 102 -9.66 17.84 -3.30
N TYR A 103 -8.43 17.40 -3.57
CA TYR A 103 -7.29 17.55 -2.65
C TYR A 103 -6.47 18.80 -2.91
N GLY A 104 -6.47 19.31 -4.14
CA GLY A 104 -5.60 20.43 -4.54
C GLY A 104 -4.18 20.03 -4.93
N GLU A 105 -3.88 18.73 -4.92
CA GLU A 105 -2.55 18.16 -5.21
C GLU A 105 -2.51 17.45 -6.58
N ASP A 106 -1.31 17.24 -7.13
CA ASP A 106 -1.16 16.52 -8.40
C ASP A 106 -1.44 15.02 -8.23
N PHE A 107 -2.42 14.52 -8.97
CA PHE A 107 -2.76 13.09 -9.09
C PHE A 107 -2.66 12.62 -10.54
N GLY A 108 -1.78 13.25 -11.32
CA GLY A 108 -1.57 13.03 -12.75
C GLY A 108 -2.55 13.81 -13.63
N SER A 109 -3.07 14.93 -13.13
CA SER A 109 -3.93 15.82 -13.91
C SER A 109 -3.57 17.28 -13.69
N THR A 110 -3.62 18.07 -14.74
CA THR A 110 -3.27 19.49 -14.69
C THR A 110 -4.53 20.35 -14.69
N TYR A 111 -4.49 21.45 -13.93
CA TYR A 111 -5.61 22.38 -13.88
C TYR A 111 -5.70 23.17 -15.19
N GLY A 112 -6.71 22.84 -16.01
CA GLY A 112 -6.99 23.49 -17.31
C GLY A 112 -7.76 24.81 -17.22
N GLY A 113 -8.05 25.30 -16.00
CA GLY A 113 -8.77 26.55 -15.77
C GLY A 113 -10.26 26.39 -15.47
N LEU A 114 -11.00 27.49 -15.63
CA LEU A 114 -12.44 27.55 -15.40
C LEU A 114 -13.20 27.42 -16.71
N ARG A 115 -14.13 26.47 -16.79
CA ARG A 115 -15.08 26.34 -17.90
C ARG A 115 -16.45 26.85 -17.46
N GLU A 116 -17.05 27.71 -18.28
CA GLU A 116 -18.41 28.20 -18.01
C GLU A 116 -19.43 27.09 -18.29
N LEU A 117 -20.36 26.87 -17.36
CA LEU A 117 -21.41 25.87 -17.48
C LEU A 117 -22.45 26.32 -18.51
N SER A 118 -22.62 25.53 -19.57
CA SER A 118 -23.53 25.84 -20.68
C SER A 118 -24.99 26.06 -20.26
N LEU A 119 -25.41 25.44 -19.15
CA LEU A 119 -26.77 25.54 -18.61
C LEU A 119 -26.94 26.68 -17.59
N CYS A 120 -25.85 27.28 -17.11
CA CYS A 120 -25.86 28.27 -16.04
C CYS A 120 -24.84 29.39 -16.33
N PRO A 121 -25.18 30.37 -17.20
CA PRO A 121 -24.30 31.48 -17.53
C PRO A 121 -23.82 32.22 -16.27
N GLY A 122 -22.52 32.51 -16.19
CA GLY A 122 -21.85 33.08 -15.02
C GLY A 122 -21.51 32.07 -13.91
N SER A 123 -21.78 30.77 -14.11
CA SER A 123 -21.29 29.70 -13.23
C SER A 123 -20.13 28.96 -13.89
N TYR A 124 -19.09 28.69 -13.12
CA TYR A 124 -17.86 28.05 -13.61
C TYR A 124 -17.62 26.72 -12.91
N GLU A 125 -17.06 25.77 -13.65
CA GLU A 125 -16.50 24.54 -13.11
C GLU A 125 -14.99 24.52 -13.34
N HIS A 126 -14.24 23.99 -12.38
CA HIS A 126 -12.82 23.70 -12.57
C HIS A 126 -12.69 22.54 -13.56
N VAL A 127 -11.87 22.71 -14.59
CA VAL A 127 -11.56 21.64 -15.54
C VAL A 127 -10.15 21.16 -15.27
N TYR A 128 -10.01 19.84 -15.21
CA TYR A 128 -8.73 19.16 -15.13
C TYR A 128 -8.55 18.37 -16.42
N GLU A 129 -7.40 18.56 -17.05
CA GLU A 129 -7.02 17.80 -18.23
C GLU A 129 -6.11 16.66 -17.77
N PRO A 130 -6.23 15.45 -18.36
CA PRO A 130 -5.26 14.39 -18.10
C PRO A 130 -3.86 14.94 -18.35
N GLY A 131 -2.95 14.75 -17.38
CA GLY A 131 -1.58 15.20 -17.55
C GLY A 131 -0.89 14.45 -18.69
N ASP A 132 0.24 14.98 -19.15
CA ASP A 132 1.07 14.32 -20.16
C ASP A 132 1.70 13.02 -19.62
N LYS A 133 1.79 12.88 -18.30
CA LYS A 133 2.35 11.71 -17.63
C LYS A 133 1.36 10.54 -17.63
N THR A 134 1.85 9.38 -18.02
CA THR A 134 1.11 8.12 -18.01
C THR A 134 1.03 7.52 -16.60
N ILE A 135 -0.16 7.10 -16.18
CA ILE A 135 -0.37 6.35 -14.94
C ILE A 135 -0.80 4.94 -15.31
N ASN A 136 0.11 3.98 -15.26
CA ASN A 136 -0.16 2.58 -15.58
C ASN A 136 0.80 1.65 -14.83
N ASP A 137 0.56 0.34 -14.88
CA ASP A 137 1.44 -0.68 -14.31
C ASP A 137 2.41 -1.28 -15.36
N THR A 138 2.95 -0.46 -16.29
CA THR A 138 3.96 -0.97 -17.25
C THR A 138 5.27 -1.32 -16.55
N GLU A 139 5.58 -0.60 -15.48
CA GLU A 139 6.71 -0.82 -14.60
C GLU A 139 6.19 -1.18 -13.21
N PHE A 140 6.83 -2.16 -12.59
CA PHE A 140 6.53 -2.58 -11.24
C PHE A 140 7.81 -3.18 -10.63
N GLY A 141 8.00 -2.92 -9.34
CA GLY A 141 9.06 -3.55 -8.54
C GLY A 141 8.61 -4.92 -8.04
N ASP A 142 8.92 -5.25 -6.79
CA ASP A 142 8.43 -6.50 -6.18
C ASP A 142 7.04 -6.33 -5.53
N THR A 143 6.42 -5.16 -5.60
CA THR A 143 5.16 -4.84 -4.90
C THR A 143 4.05 -4.48 -5.88
N VAL A 144 2.82 -4.97 -5.63
CA VAL A 144 1.61 -4.63 -6.38
C VAL A 144 0.47 -4.28 -5.42
N VAL A 145 -0.23 -3.18 -5.69
CA VAL A 145 -1.38 -2.74 -4.88
C VAL A 145 -2.67 -2.87 -5.67
N PHE A 146 -3.57 -3.73 -5.18
CA PHE A 146 -4.92 -3.89 -5.70
C PHE A 146 -5.94 -3.15 -4.83
N VAL A 147 -7.00 -2.65 -5.49
CA VAL A 147 -8.15 -2.04 -4.83
C VAL A 147 -9.45 -2.64 -5.33
N LEU A 148 -10.44 -2.71 -4.44
CA LEU A 148 -11.83 -2.98 -4.78
C LEU A 148 -12.62 -1.67 -4.75
N ALA A 149 -12.98 -1.18 -5.91
CA ALA A 149 -13.58 0.13 -6.10
C ALA A 149 -15.03 0.06 -6.61
N ASP A 150 -15.82 1.07 -6.27
CA ASP A 150 -17.17 1.26 -6.80
C ASP A 150 -17.14 2.17 -8.03
N LEU A 151 -17.28 1.56 -9.20
CA LEU A 151 -17.28 2.22 -10.52
C LEU A 151 -18.62 2.83 -10.93
N ALA A 152 -19.63 2.75 -10.06
CA ALA A 152 -20.94 3.30 -10.40
C ALA A 152 -20.86 4.83 -10.61
N THR A 153 -21.17 5.26 -11.83
CA THR A 153 -21.22 6.67 -12.25
C THR A 153 -22.59 7.31 -12.01
N ASN A 154 -23.61 6.51 -11.72
CA ASN A 154 -24.98 6.95 -11.46
C ASN A 154 -25.25 7.28 -9.98
N ILE A 155 -24.22 7.32 -9.14
CA ILE A 155 -24.34 7.65 -7.72
C ILE A 155 -24.08 9.15 -7.55
N ASP A 156 -25.02 9.85 -6.92
CA ASP A 156 -24.82 11.22 -6.46
C ASP A 156 -23.58 11.27 -5.53
N PRO A 157 -22.51 12.01 -5.87
CA PRO A 157 -21.29 12.05 -5.07
C PRO A 157 -21.52 12.48 -3.62
N THR A 158 -22.56 13.29 -3.38
CA THR A 158 -22.92 13.77 -2.04
C THR A 158 -23.76 12.76 -1.24
N TRP A 159 -24.12 11.64 -1.86
CA TRP A 159 -24.91 10.61 -1.24
C TRP A 159 -24.18 10.00 -0.04
N VAL A 160 -24.93 9.80 1.03
CA VAL A 160 -24.48 9.08 2.22
C VAL A 160 -25.57 8.11 2.68
N PRO A 161 -25.20 6.99 3.35
CA PRO A 161 -26.16 6.02 3.85
C PRO A 161 -27.23 6.63 4.77
N PRO A 162 -28.48 6.13 4.77
CA PRO A 162 -29.58 6.71 5.55
C PRO A 162 -29.28 6.84 7.05
N HIS A 163 -28.54 5.88 7.62
CA HIS A 163 -28.19 5.89 9.03
C HIS A 163 -27.16 6.97 9.37
N ILE A 164 -26.29 7.36 8.44
CA ILE A 164 -25.36 8.49 8.56
C ILE A 164 -26.06 9.82 8.33
N ARG A 165 -26.98 9.88 7.35
CA ARG A 165 -27.82 11.06 7.10
C ARG A 165 -28.56 11.51 8.36
N LYS A 166 -29.08 10.56 9.15
CA LYS A 166 -29.72 10.84 10.45
C LYS A 166 -28.74 11.46 11.45
N LYS A 167 -27.48 11.00 11.49
CA LYS A 167 -26.42 11.57 12.35
C LYS A 167 -26.03 12.98 11.90
N MET A 168 -25.91 13.20 10.58
CA MET A 168 -25.58 14.52 10.01
C MET A 168 -26.64 15.57 10.35
N LYS A 169 -27.93 15.24 10.27
CA LYS A 169 -29.03 16.17 10.62
C LYS A 169 -28.94 16.71 12.06
N ARG A 170 -28.33 15.95 12.97
CA ARG A 170 -28.16 16.32 14.39
C ARG A 170 -26.77 16.90 14.69
N ALA A 171 -25.87 16.91 13.71
CA ALA A 171 -24.48 17.32 13.88
C ALA A 171 -24.29 18.79 13.48
N GLY A 172 -23.36 19.49 14.13
CA GLY A 172 -22.89 20.81 13.70
C GLY A 172 -22.07 20.75 12.40
N ARG A 173 -21.75 21.92 11.82
CA ARG A 173 -21.09 22.05 10.50
C ARG A 173 -19.82 21.20 10.39
N LEU A 174 -18.88 21.35 11.33
CA LEU A 174 -17.61 20.61 11.32
C LEU A 174 -17.82 19.09 11.31
N ARG A 175 -18.68 18.59 12.20
CA ARG A 175 -18.99 17.16 12.28
C ARG A 175 -19.71 16.64 11.04
N ARG A 176 -20.55 17.46 10.38
CA ARG A 176 -21.17 17.10 9.10
C ARG A 176 -20.14 16.99 7.99
N ASN A 177 -19.22 17.94 7.90
CA ASN A 177 -18.14 17.92 6.91
C ASN A 177 -17.26 16.67 7.10
N LYS A 178 -16.87 16.35 8.35
CA LYS A 178 -16.13 15.12 8.66
C LYS A 178 -16.89 13.85 8.25
N LEU A 179 -18.18 13.77 8.58
CA LEU A 179 -19.00 12.62 8.19
C LEU A 179 -19.16 12.51 6.67
N ARG A 180 -19.19 13.64 5.97
CA ARG A 180 -19.27 13.66 4.51
C ARG A 180 -17.96 13.18 3.90
N ASN A 181 -16.83 13.73 4.32
CA ASN A 181 -15.49 13.30 3.90
C ASN A 181 -15.23 11.81 4.16
N GLN A 182 -15.90 11.18 5.13
CA GLN A 182 -15.72 9.76 5.46
C GLN A 182 -16.65 8.79 4.71
N TRP A 183 -17.77 9.26 4.17
CA TRP A 183 -18.84 8.38 3.67
C TRP A 183 -19.32 8.72 2.26
N ALA A 184 -19.13 9.97 1.81
CA ALA A 184 -19.60 10.42 0.51
C ALA A 184 -18.50 10.22 -0.54
N TYR A 185 -18.91 9.95 -1.77
CA TYR A 185 -18.00 9.86 -2.92
C TYR A 185 -17.57 11.24 -3.44
N GLU A 186 -18.01 12.33 -2.81
CA GLU A 186 -17.41 13.66 -2.96
C GLU A 186 -15.90 13.60 -2.72
N ASN A 187 -15.44 12.76 -1.79
CA ASN A 187 -14.04 12.33 -1.73
C ASN A 187 -13.89 11.06 -2.61
N PRO A 188 -13.12 11.12 -3.71
CA PRO A 188 -12.98 9.99 -4.64
C PRO A 188 -12.38 8.74 -3.98
N LEU A 189 -11.46 8.88 -3.03
CA LEU A 189 -10.84 7.73 -2.33
C LEU A 189 -11.83 6.94 -1.46
N ASN A 190 -13.01 7.48 -1.16
CA ASN A 190 -14.08 6.71 -0.52
C ASN A 190 -14.72 5.67 -1.44
N ARG A 191 -14.49 5.75 -2.76
CA ARG A 191 -14.88 4.70 -3.72
C ARG A 191 -14.08 3.42 -3.51
N ILE A 192 -12.90 3.48 -2.89
CA ILE A 192 -12.11 2.30 -2.51
C ILE A 192 -12.68 1.71 -1.22
N HIS A 193 -13.26 0.51 -1.32
CA HIS A 193 -13.86 -0.19 -0.18
C HIS A 193 -12.90 -1.19 0.47
N GLY A 194 -11.86 -1.62 -0.25
CA GLY A 194 -10.80 -2.45 0.29
C GLY A 194 -9.58 -2.43 -0.60
N PHE A 195 -8.44 -2.77 -0.03
CA PHE A 195 -7.17 -2.81 -0.73
C PHE A 195 -6.34 -3.99 -0.24
N LEU A 196 -5.40 -4.40 -1.10
CA LEU A 196 -4.50 -5.51 -0.91
C LEU A 196 -3.12 -5.09 -1.42
N ILE A 197 -2.10 -5.19 -0.58
CA ILE A 197 -0.70 -5.02 -0.94
C ILE A 197 -0.10 -6.42 -0.99
N LEU A 198 0.40 -6.80 -2.16
CA LEU A 198 1.13 -8.04 -2.39
C LEU A 198 2.59 -7.73 -2.67
N LYS A 199 3.49 -8.56 -2.14
CA LYS A 199 4.92 -8.45 -2.37
C LYS A 199 5.48 -9.79 -2.85
N GLU A 200 6.30 -9.81 -3.88
CA GLU A 200 7.11 -10.98 -4.21
C GLU A 200 8.27 -11.07 -3.22
N VAL A 201 8.38 -12.21 -2.53
CA VAL A 201 9.40 -12.44 -1.48
C VAL A 201 10.29 -13.63 -1.82
N THR A 202 10.41 -13.96 -3.11
CA THR A 202 11.31 -14.98 -3.63
C THR A 202 12.74 -14.63 -3.26
N ASN A 203 13.48 -15.56 -2.65
CA ASN A 203 14.81 -15.25 -2.13
C ASN A 203 15.81 -16.41 -2.28
N SER A 204 17.06 -16.17 -1.90
CA SER A 204 18.15 -17.13 -2.02
C SER A 204 17.93 -18.44 -1.23
N GLN A 205 17.23 -18.36 -0.10
CA GLN A 205 16.93 -19.49 0.79
C GLN A 205 15.71 -20.29 0.28
N HIS A 206 14.79 -19.62 -0.41
CA HIS A 206 13.57 -20.18 -0.95
C HIS A 206 13.36 -19.72 -2.41
N LYS A 207 13.87 -20.52 -3.35
CA LYS A 207 13.93 -20.20 -4.79
C LYS A 207 12.61 -20.34 -5.54
N GLN A 208 11.55 -20.82 -4.90
CA GLN A 208 10.24 -20.91 -5.56
C GLN A 208 9.55 -19.55 -5.49
N THR A 209 8.94 -19.14 -6.60
CA THR A 209 8.21 -17.88 -6.66
C THR A 209 7.13 -17.84 -5.58
N THR A 210 7.29 -16.91 -4.64
CA THR A 210 6.45 -16.83 -3.45
C THR A 210 5.89 -15.43 -3.32
N MET A 211 4.55 -15.35 -3.21
CA MET A 211 3.86 -14.09 -2.97
C MET A 211 3.53 -13.94 -1.49
N CYS A 212 3.81 -12.78 -0.94
CA CYS A 212 3.42 -12.38 0.40
C CYS A 212 2.19 -11.49 0.34
N ILE A 213 1.18 -11.79 1.16
CA ILE A 213 0.13 -10.81 1.50
C ILE A 213 0.70 -9.95 2.61
N ASP A 214 1.24 -8.79 2.22
CA ASP A 214 1.76 -7.80 3.15
C ASP A 214 0.62 -7.16 3.94
N THR A 215 -0.36 -6.61 3.22
CA THR A 215 -1.49 -5.92 3.82
C THR A 215 -2.80 -6.31 3.14
N ILE A 216 -3.82 -6.65 3.94
CA ILE A 216 -5.20 -6.80 3.46
C ILE A 216 -6.15 -6.03 4.37
N CYS A 217 -6.90 -5.10 3.80
CA CYS A 217 -7.84 -4.29 4.56
C CYS A 217 -9.12 -3.95 3.81
N SER A 218 -10.22 -3.86 4.55
CA SER A 218 -11.51 -3.36 4.07
C SER A 218 -12.01 -2.24 4.96
N THR A 219 -12.61 -1.22 4.36
CA THR A 219 -13.13 -0.05 5.07
C THR A 219 -14.27 -0.43 6.02
N TYR A 220 -14.32 0.26 7.16
CA TYR A 220 -15.49 0.23 8.05
C TYR A 220 -16.64 1.09 7.52
N PHE A 221 -16.37 2.02 6.60
CA PHE A 221 -17.31 3.00 6.09
C PHE A 221 -18.11 2.50 4.87
N THR A 222 -18.61 1.27 4.94
CA THR A 222 -19.38 0.65 3.85
C THR A 222 -20.45 -0.28 4.36
N ASP A 223 -21.55 -0.37 3.59
CA ASP A 223 -22.60 -1.37 3.79
C ASP A 223 -22.35 -2.65 2.95
N LYS A 224 -21.33 -2.64 2.08
CA LYS A 224 -20.92 -3.79 1.25
C LYS A 224 -20.30 -4.87 2.14
N ARG A 225 -20.61 -6.14 1.84
CA ARG A 225 -20.10 -7.31 2.58
C ARG A 225 -19.24 -8.17 1.67
N GLY A 226 -18.40 -9.02 2.27
CA GLY A 226 -17.59 -9.97 1.52
C GLY A 226 -16.32 -9.39 0.88
N ILE A 227 -15.99 -8.12 1.14
CA ILE A 227 -14.81 -7.43 0.58
C ILE A 227 -13.53 -8.21 0.88
N GLY A 228 -13.28 -8.57 2.14
CA GLY A 228 -12.08 -9.34 2.50
C GLY A 228 -12.01 -10.71 1.82
N SER A 229 -13.16 -11.37 1.61
CA SER A 229 -13.18 -12.63 0.86
C SER A 229 -12.86 -12.45 -0.62
N ASP A 230 -13.33 -11.36 -1.22
CA ASP A 230 -13.04 -11.06 -2.62
C ASP A 230 -11.58 -10.66 -2.79
N LEU A 231 -11.00 -9.88 -1.86
CA LEU A 231 -9.55 -9.58 -1.85
C LEU A 231 -8.71 -10.86 -1.77
N MET A 232 -9.12 -11.87 -1.00
CA MET A 232 -8.41 -13.16 -0.95
C MET A 232 -8.53 -13.98 -2.23
N MET A 233 -9.68 -13.94 -2.90
CA MET A 233 -9.80 -14.52 -4.22
C MET A 233 -8.94 -13.79 -5.24
N LEU A 234 -8.88 -12.46 -5.17
CA LEU A 234 -8.04 -11.65 -6.04
C LEU A 234 -6.55 -11.97 -5.86
N ALA A 235 -6.09 -12.07 -4.60
CA ALA A 235 -4.73 -12.49 -4.29
C ALA A 235 -4.41 -13.86 -4.92
N LYS A 236 -5.29 -14.84 -4.72
CA LYS A 236 -5.12 -16.19 -5.26
C LYS A 236 -5.08 -16.20 -6.79
N ASP A 237 -6.04 -15.54 -7.43
CA ASP A 237 -6.15 -15.52 -8.89
C ASP A 237 -4.92 -14.83 -9.50
N PHE A 238 -4.47 -13.70 -8.94
CA PHE A 238 -3.25 -13.03 -9.36
C PHE A 238 -2.01 -13.91 -9.21
N SER A 239 -1.81 -14.52 -8.04
CA SER A 239 -0.65 -15.39 -7.80
C SER A 239 -0.64 -16.63 -8.70
N MET A 240 -1.82 -17.19 -9.01
CA MET A 240 -1.94 -18.30 -9.97
C MET A 240 -1.59 -17.88 -11.40
N GLU A 241 -2.06 -16.72 -11.86
CA GLU A 241 -1.73 -16.18 -13.19
C GLU A 241 -0.24 -15.81 -13.32
N LEU A 242 0.37 -15.35 -12.21
CA LEU A 242 1.81 -15.10 -12.12
C LEU A 242 2.63 -16.40 -12.19
N GLY A 243 2.03 -17.54 -11.82
CA GLY A 243 2.72 -18.83 -11.70
C GLY A 243 3.47 -19.00 -10.37
N ALA A 244 3.05 -18.29 -9.32
CA ALA A 244 3.60 -18.48 -7.98
C ALA A 244 3.28 -19.88 -7.43
N HIS A 245 4.21 -20.42 -6.65
CA HIS A 245 4.04 -21.72 -5.99
C HIS A 245 3.28 -21.61 -4.68
N ASP A 246 3.56 -20.54 -3.92
CA ASP A 246 3.05 -20.36 -2.58
C ASP A 246 2.61 -18.91 -2.35
N ILE A 247 1.57 -18.75 -1.53
CA ILE A 247 1.20 -17.48 -0.91
C ILE A 247 1.44 -17.58 0.58
N VAL A 248 2.18 -16.63 1.13
CA VAL A 248 2.51 -16.55 2.56
C VAL A 248 1.94 -15.28 3.20
N LEU A 249 1.71 -15.31 4.50
CA LEU A 249 1.33 -14.14 5.30
C LEU A 249 1.70 -14.33 6.76
N GLU A 250 1.86 -13.23 7.50
CA GLU A 250 1.93 -13.22 8.96
C GLU A 250 0.65 -12.66 9.58
N VAL A 251 0.25 -13.24 10.70
CA VAL A 251 -0.91 -12.78 11.47
C VAL A 251 -0.41 -11.93 12.65
N ALA A 252 -0.19 -10.65 12.37
CA ALA A 252 0.25 -9.68 13.36
C ALA A 252 -0.66 -9.65 14.61
N ASN A 253 -0.07 -9.46 15.78
CA ASN A 253 -0.78 -9.42 17.05
C ASN A 253 -0.05 -8.58 18.11
N GLU A 254 -0.79 -8.13 19.12
CA GLU A 254 -0.28 -7.24 20.18
C GLU A 254 0.63 -7.92 21.22
N PHE A 255 0.89 -9.23 21.12
CA PHE A 255 1.61 -9.99 22.15
C PHE A 255 2.98 -10.49 21.72
N SER A 256 3.17 -10.93 20.47
CA SER A 256 4.40 -11.57 20.01
C SER A 256 5.64 -10.69 20.20
N ALA A 257 5.51 -9.36 20.07
CA ALA A 257 6.62 -8.42 20.23
C ALA A 257 6.95 -8.07 21.69
N LYS A 258 6.13 -8.47 22.68
CA LYS A 258 6.28 -8.00 24.07
C LYS A 258 7.53 -8.49 24.80
N GLY A 259 8.18 -9.55 24.33
CA GLY A 259 9.42 -10.01 24.93
C GLY A 259 10.68 -9.37 24.34
N PHE A 260 10.54 -8.44 23.39
CA PHE A 260 11.66 -7.73 22.76
C PHE A 260 11.89 -6.34 23.38
N SER A 261 11.01 -5.87 24.28
CA SER A 261 11.00 -4.50 24.79
C SER A 261 11.90 -4.21 26.00
N ASP A 262 12.72 -5.16 26.45
CA ASP A 262 13.33 -5.10 27.79
C ASP A 262 14.76 -4.49 27.86
N GLU A 263 15.27 -3.82 26.81
CA GLU A 263 16.67 -3.29 26.84
C GLU A 263 16.87 -1.77 26.63
N VAL A 264 15.82 -0.92 26.54
CA VAL A 264 16.05 0.54 26.29
C VAL A 264 15.28 1.52 27.18
N ASP A 265 14.49 1.07 28.15
CA ASP A 265 13.64 1.97 28.97
C ASP A 265 14.29 2.43 30.30
N GLU A 266 15.56 2.13 30.57
CA GLU A 266 16.25 2.57 31.81
C GLU A 266 17.38 3.59 31.55
N MET A 267 17.11 4.75 30.92
CA MET A 267 17.95 5.96 31.06
C MET A 267 17.33 7.17 30.34
N ASN A 268 16.49 7.95 31.04
CA ASN A 268 16.42 9.42 30.95
C ASN A 268 15.18 9.96 31.69
N GLU A 269 15.24 9.93 33.03
CA GLU A 269 14.58 10.94 33.86
C GLU A 269 15.67 11.93 34.25
N ASP A 270 15.68 13.12 33.65
CA ASP A 270 16.12 14.40 34.22
C ASP A 270 16.61 15.37 33.12
N SER A 271 15.73 16.27 32.68
CA SER A 271 16.00 17.72 32.64
C SER A 271 14.82 18.45 32.02
N GLU A 272 13.90 18.90 32.88
CA GLU A 272 12.99 20.00 32.59
C GLU A 272 13.81 21.30 32.57
N GLU A 273 13.78 22.08 31.49
CA GLU A 273 13.92 23.53 31.56
C GLU A 273 13.07 24.16 30.45
N ASP A 274 12.00 24.82 30.91
CA ASP A 274 11.16 25.75 30.16
C ASP A 274 12.00 26.95 29.66
N THR A 275 11.91 27.26 28.37
CA THR A 275 12.14 28.63 27.89
C THR A 275 11.31 28.91 26.64
N ASP A 276 10.23 29.65 26.85
CA ASP A 276 9.63 30.55 25.87
C ASP A 276 10.72 31.52 25.37
N GLU A 277 10.99 31.56 24.07
CA GLU A 277 11.53 32.77 23.43
C GLU A 277 11.23 32.77 21.92
N GLU A 278 10.27 33.62 21.56
CA GLU A 278 10.04 34.17 20.23
C GLU A 278 11.36 34.74 19.67
N SER A 279 11.79 34.27 18.50
CA SER A 279 12.86 34.94 17.75
C SER A 279 12.60 34.83 16.25
N ASP A 280 12.05 35.92 15.71
CA ASP A 280 12.19 36.31 14.32
C ASP A 280 13.67 36.25 13.92
N GLY A 281 13.99 35.37 12.99
CA GLY A 281 15.33 35.18 12.43
C GLY A 281 15.23 34.98 10.93
N ASP A 282 15.14 36.11 10.23
CA ASP A 282 15.41 36.26 8.80
C ASP A 282 16.74 35.56 8.47
N SER A 283 16.67 34.49 7.67
CA SER A 283 17.85 33.84 7.11
C SER A 283 17.55 33.49 5.66
N ASP A 284 17.85 34.46 4.80
CA ASP A 284 18.11 34.28 3.37
C ASP A 284 19.23 33.23 3.21
N GLU A 285 18.85 31.97 3.03
CA GLU A 285 19.72 30.95 2.46
C GLU A 285 19.33 30.77 1.00
N GLU A 286 20.08 31.47 0.15
CA GLU A 286 20.15 31.26 -1.29
C GLU A 286 20.54 29.80 -1.55
N MET A 287 19.54 28.95 -1.79
CA MET A 287 19.75 27.61 -2.32
C MET A 287 20.10 27.75 -3.80
N ASP A 288 21.39 27.55 -4.10
CA ASP A 288 21.91 27.28 -5.44
C ASP A 288 21.11 26.12 -6.07
N GLU A 289 20.21 26.48 -6.97
CA GLU A 289 19.53 25.58 -7.91
C GLU A 289 20.57 25.05 -8.92
N ASP A 290 21.37 24.07 -8.52
CA ASP A 290 22.01 23.17 -9.49
C ASP A 290 20.94 22.20 -10.01
N SER A 291 20.14 22.73 -10.93
CA SER A 291 19.29 22.00 -11.86
C SER A 291 20.19 21.14 -12.75
N ASP A 292 20.45 19.91 -12.31
CA ASP A 292 20.84 18.80 -13.18
C ASP A 292 19.61 18.36 -14.00
N GLU A 293 19.15 19.28 -14.85
CA GLU A 293 18.35 18.96 -16.03
C GLU A 293 19.20 18.10 -16.98
N GLU A 294 18.56 17.08 -17.57
CA GLU A 294 19.01 16.26 -18.71
C GLU A 294 19.45 14.82 -18.38
N MET A 295 18.50 14.02 -17.92
CA MET A 295 18.20 12.77 -18.62
C MET A 295 16.71 12.81 -19.00
N ASP A 296 16.37 12.34 -20.20
CA ASP A 296 14.98 12.16 -20.67
C ASP A 296 14.23 11.20 -19.72
N GLU A 297 13.80 11.73 -18.57
CA GLU A 297 13.17 11.01 -17.46
C GLU A 297 11.75 10.62 -17.85
N ASP A 298 11.45 9.36 -17.58
CA ASP A 298 10.33 8.63 -18.12
C ASP A 298 8.97 9.33 -17.89
N GLU A 299 8.14 9.24 -18.93
CA GLU A 299 6.78 9.77 -19.10
C GLU A 299 5.75 9.19 -18.08
N THR A 300 6.20 8.65 -16.95
CA THR A 300 5.39 7.95 -15.94
C THR A 300 5.14 8.86 -14.74
N TRP A 301 3.89 8.95 -14.29
CA TRP A 301 3.54 9.73 -13.10
C TRP A 301 3.89 8.96 -11.81
N THR A 302 4.58 9.66 -10.91
CA THR A 302 4.81 9.26 -9.53
C THR A 302 4.20 10.32 -8.59
N PRO A 303 3.58 9.92 -7.47
CA PRO A 303 3.08 10.85 -6.47
C PRO A 303 4.24 11.60 -5.81
N ASP A 304 4.04 12.90 -5.58
CA ASP A 304 4.87 13.67 -4.65
C ASP A 304 4.55 13.31 -3.19
N ASP A 305 5.28 13.92 -2.25
CA ASP A 305 5.14 13.65 -0.81
C ASP A 305 3.71 13.95 -0.30
N ASP A 306 3.06 14.99 -0.82
CA ASP A 306 1.71 15.38 -0.42
C ASP A 306 0.66 14.40 -0.94
N ALA A 307 0.72 14.01 -2.21
CA ALA A 307 -0.15 12.99 -2.80
C ALA A 307 0.09 11.62 -2.11
N MET A 308 1.33 11.26 -1.81
CA MET A 308 1.69 10.05 -1.08
C MET A 308 1.08 10.04 0.33
N SER A 309 1.21 11.14 1.08
CA SER A 309 0.62 11.29 2.41
C SER A 309 -0.90 11.20 2.38
N ILE A 310 -1.55 11.77 1.37
CA ILE A 310 -3.00 11.66 1.19
C ILE A 310 -3.43 10.21 0.94
N LEU A 311 -2.70 9.49 0.09
CA LEU A 311 -2.98 8.09 -0.23
C LEU A 311 -2.78 7.20 0.99
N SER A 312 -1.66 7.34 1.70
CA SER A 312 -1.35 6.56 2.90
C SER A 312 -2.38 6.78 4.01
N ASP A 313 -2.68 8.03 4.36
CA ASP A 313 -3.70 8.39 5.35
C ASP A 313 -5.09 7.83 4.97
N SER A 314 -5.46 7.96 3.69
CA SER A 314 -6.76 7.52 3.21
C SER A 314 -6.92 6.00 3.22
N LEU A 315 -5.86 5.24 2.91
CA LEU A 315 -5.87 3.78 3.00
C LEU A 315 -5.77 3.31 4.46
N TRP A 316 -4.92 3.94 5.28
CA TRP A 316 -4.79 3.67 6.71
C TRP A 316 -6.12 3.86 7.46
N LYS A 317 -6.89 4.89 7.10
CA LYS A 317 -8.26 5.09 7.63
C LYS A 317 -9.20 3.92 7.35
N LYS A 318 -8.96 3.10 6.32
CA LYS A 318 -9.73 1.87 6.03
C LYS A 318 -9.34 0.72 6.96
N CYS A 319 -8.17 0.77 7.59
CA CYS A 319 -7.70 -0.17 8.61
C CYS A 319 -8.40 0.04 9.97
N MET A 320 -9.17 1.12 10.13
CA MET A 320 -9.89 1.42 11.37
C MET A 320 -10.86 0.31 11.79
N ARG A 321 -10.81 -0.07 13.06
CA ARG A 321 -11.73 -1.01 13.71
C ARG A 321 -12.35 -0.39 14.97
N LYS A 322 -13.48 -0.96 15.37
CA LYS A 322 -14.12 -0.65 16.65
C LYS A 322 -14.04 -1.87 17.54
N SER A 323 -13.69 -1.63 18.80
CA SER A 323 -13.77 -2.65 19.84
C SER A 323 -15.21 -3.18 19.94
N ALA A 324 -15.36 -4.38 20.50
CA ALA A 324 -16.65 -5.06 20.64
C ALA A 324 -17.68 -4.22 21.44
N ASP A 325 -17.22 -3.37 22.35
CA ASP A 325 -18.02 -2.43 23.13
C ASP A 325 -18.35 -1.12 22.39
N GLY A 326 -17.76 -0.91 21.20
CA GLY A 326 -17.99 0.23 20.32
C GLY A 326 -17.46 1.57 20.83
N ARG A 327 -16.73 1.57 21.95
CA ARG A 327 -16.22 2.78 22.61
C ARG A 327 -14.86 3.20 22.08
N ASN A 328 -13.98 2.22 21.88
CA ASN A 328 -12.62 2.45 21.44
C ASN A 328 -12.49 2.17 19.95
N VAL A 329 -11.83 3.10 19.27
CA VAL A 329 -11.39 2.96 17.88
C VAL A 329 -9.91 2.64 17.94
N TYR A 330 -9.49 1.68 17.13
CA TYR A 330 -8.08 1.31 17.00
C TYR A 330 -7.78 1.00 15.54
N TYR A 331 -6.50 1.08 15.18
CA TYR A 331 -5.98 0.72 13.87
C TYR A 331 -5.16 -0.55 14.03
N ASN A 332 -5.30 -1.47 13.08
CA ASN A 332 -4.56 -2.74 13.12
C ASN A 332 -3.11 -2.60 12.63
N LEU A 333 -2.87 -1.55 11.85
CA LEU A 333 -1.60 -1.25 11.19
C LEU A 333 -1.33 0.23 11.39
N ASP A 334 -0.05 0.56 11.49
CA ASP A 334 0.41 1.94 11.53
C ASP A 334 0.39 2.55 10.12
N GLU A 335 0.27 3.87 10.05
CA GLU A 335 0.18 4.60 8.78
C GLU A 335 1.47 4.47 7.97
N GLU A 336 2.61 4.61 8.65
CA GLU A 336 3.97 4.45 8.10
C GLU A 336 4.17 3.09 7.41
N TYR A 337 3.54 2.03 7.94
CA TYR A 337 3.59 0.70 7.33
C TYR A 337 2.89 0.67 5.97
N ILE A 338 1.73 1.33 5.87
CA ILE A 338 0.98 1.44 4.61
C ILE A 338 1.74 2.33 3.62
N GLU A 339 2.27 3.45 4.10
CA GLU A 339 3.07 4.38 3.30
C GLU A 339 4.29 3.69 2.69
N ALA A 340 5.05 2.89 3.47
CA ALA A 340 6.17 2.12 2.95
C ALA A 340 5.77 1.14 1.83
N GLY A 341 4.61 0.46 1.98
CA GLY A 341 4.07 -0.40 0.94
C GLY A 341 3.68 0.36 -0.34
N LEU A 342 3.13 1.56 -0.19
CA LEU A 342 2.81 2.45 -1.32
C LEU A 342 4.07 2.98 -1.98
N TRP A 343 5.07 3.39 -1.20
CA TRP A 343 6.35 3.86 -1.69
C TRP A 343 7.01 2.81 -2.59
N ASN A 344 7.09 1.57 -2.12
CA ASN A 344 7.65 0.46 -2.89
C ASN A 344 6.86 0.19 -4.20
N TYR A 345 5.54 0.36 -4.18
CA TYR A 345 4.70 0.20 -5.35
C TYR A 345 4.89 1.33 -6.38
N PHE A 346 4.98 2.58 -5.93
CA PHE A 346 5.09 3.74 -6.83
C PHE A 346 6.49 3.93 -7.41
N HIS A 347 7.52 3.65 -6.62
CA HIS A 347 8.92 3.79 -7.01
C HIS A 347 9.53 2.50 -7.55
N CYS A 348 8.69 1.49 -7.82
CA CYS A 348 9.09 0.20 -8.34
C CYS A 348 10.28 -0.41 -7.56
N ALA A 349 10.24 -0.28 -6.23
CA ALA A 349 11.35 -0.71 -5.39
C ALA A 349 11.49 -2.24 -5.43
N TYR A 350 12.74 -2.68 -5.58
CA TYR A 350 13.13 -4.08 -5.49
C TYR A 350 13.81 -4.33 -4.14
N GLU A 351 13.75 -5.58 -3.67
CA GLU A 351 14.52 -5.99 -2.49
C GLU A 351 16.04 -6.00 -2.73
N THR A 352 16.49 -5.91 -3.99
CA THR A 352 17.89 -5.81 -4.40
C THR A 352 18.12 -4.62 -5.32
N GLU A 353 19.26 -3.92 -5.15
CA GLU A 353 19.69 -2.88 -6.10
C GLU A 353 20.03 -3.47 -7.48
N ASP A 354 20.50 -4.71 -7.52
CA ASP A 354 20.71 -5.48 -8.74
C ASP A 354 19.51 -6.41 -8.97
N GLU A 355 18.67 -6.07 -9.94
CA GLU A 355 17.49 -6.87 -10.37
C GLU A 355 17.86 -8.30 -10.80
N THR A 356 19.13 -8.57 -11.09
CA THR A 356 19.61 -9.90 -11.49
C THR A 356 20.01 -10.78 -10.31
N GLU A 357 20.20 -10.20 -9.13
CA GLU A 357 20.48 -10.92 -7.90
C GLU A 357 19.20 -11.22 -7.14
N MET A 358 19.03 -12.46 -6.67
CA MET A 358 17.94 -12.77 -5.75
C MET A 358 18.26 -12.19 -4.38
N TRP A 359 17.28 -11.51 -3.78
CA TRP A 359 17.36 -11.07 -2.40
C TRP A 359 17.80 -12.21 -1.47
N SER A 360 18.68 -11.89 -0.52
CA SER A 360 19.26 -12.87 0.40
C SER A 360 18.26 -13.38 1.45
N GLY A 361 17.19 -12.62 1.70
CA GLY A 361 16.23 -12.87 2.78
C GLY A 361 16.65 -12.20 4.08
N THR A 362 15.80 -12.33 5.10
CA THR A 362 16.07 -11.90 6.47
C THR A 362 16.94 -12.90 7.25
N GLN A 363 17.16 -12.66 8.54
CA GLN A 363 17.89 -13.59 9.40
C GLN A 363 17.05 -14.84 9.72
N LYS A 364 17.70 -16.01 9.78
CA LYS A 364 17.05 -17.25 10.24
C LYS A 364 16.66 -17.16 11.72
N ASN A 365 15.38 -17.40 12.00
CA ASN A 365 14.82 -17.40 13.34
C ASN A 365 14.86 -18.82 13.94
N ILE A 366 16.04 -19.23 14.43
CA ILE A 366 16.27 -20.58 14.93
C ILE A 366 15.63 -20.75 16.31
N VAL A 367 14.68 -21.68 16.45
CA VAL A 367 14.13 -22.11 17.73
C VAL A 367 15.15 -22.97 18.48
N SER A 368 15.52 -22.59 19.70
CA SER A 368 16.61 -23.23 20.45
C SER A 368 16.28 -24.65 20.91
N ASP A 369 15.07 -24.88 21.41
CA ASP A 369 14.50 -26.21 21.68
C ASP A 369 13.06 -26.28 21.18
N LYS A 370 12.78 -27.19 20.23
CA LYS A 370 11.43 -27.36 19.66
C LYS A 370 10.39 -27.83 20.69
N ASN A 371 10.81 -28.50 21.76
CA ASN A 371 9.90 -28.99 22.80
C ASN A 371 9.66 -27.97 23.92
N ASP A 372 10.59 -27.04 24.11
CA ASP A 372 10.49 -25.95 25.09
C ASP A 372 11.04 -24.63 24.51
N PRO A 373 10.34 -24.02 23.53
CA PRO A 373 10.78 -22.77 22.91
C PRO A 373 10.85 -21.66 23.96
N LYS A 374 11.84 -20.78 23.85
CA LYS A 374 11.93 -19.61 24.73
C LYS A 374 10.73 -18.70 24.58
N GLU A 375 10.53 -17.79 25.54
CA GLU A 375 9.35 -16.93 25.58
C GLU A 375 9.10 -16.12 24.30
N THR A 376 10.19 -15.64 23.68
CA THR A 376 10.23 -14.83 22.45
C THR A 376 10.45 -15.65 21.17
N GLU A 377 10.56 -16.97 21.25
CA GLU A 377 10.74 -17.83 20.08
C GLU A 377 9.39 -18.24 19.49
N TYR A 378 9.40 -18.70 18.24
CA TYR A 378 8.23 -19.29 17.61
C TYR A 378 7.77 -20.53 18.39
N GLY A 379 6.50 -20.57 18.80
CA GLY A 379 5.97 -21.58 19.73
C GLY A 379 6.10 -21.22 21.22
N GLY A 380 6.82 -20.14 21.55
CA GLY A 380 7.04 -19.62 22.89
C GLY A 380 5.77 -19.12 23.60
N TYR A 381 5.94 -18.53 24.78
CA TYR A 381 4.82 -18.00 25.57
C TYR A 381 4.10 -16.85 24.85
N TRP A 382 4.84 -15.85 24.38
CA TRP A 382 4.27 -14.67 23.71
C TRP A 382 3.61 -15.04 22.38
N TYR A 383 4.26 -15.92 21.62
CA TYR A 383 3.70 -16.54 20.41
C TYR A 383 2.33 -17.20 20.68
N ARG A 384 2.25 -18.11 21.66
CA ARG A 384 1.01 -18.85 21.97
C ARG A 384 -0.11 -17.91 22.39
N LYS A 385 0.22 -16.87 23.16
CA LYS A 385 -0.74 -15.84 23.58
C LYS A 385 -1.26 -15.03 22.39
N GLY A 386 -0.37 -14.61 21.50
CA GLY A 386 -0.69 -13.91 20.25
C GLY A 386 -1.56 -14.73 19.30
N LYS A 387 -1.16 -15.99 19.06
CA LYS A 387 -1.93 -16.95 18.27
C LYS A 387 -3.34 -17.14 18.81
N SER A 388 -3.50 -17.26 20.13
CA SER A 388 -4.82 -17.40 20.75
C SER A 388 -5.68 -16.16 20.55
N SER A 389 -5.11 -14.96 20.61
CA SER A 389 -5.87 -13.71 20.44
C SER A 389 -6.38 -13.53 19.01
N GLN A 390 -5.62 -13.99 18.01
CA GLN A 390 -5.98 -13.89 16.58
C GLN A 390 -6.65 -15.14 15.98
N SER A 391 -7.12 -16.07 16.81
CA SER A 391 -7.73 -17.33 16.37
C SER A 391 -8.88 -17.18 15.35
N LYS A 392 -9.67 -16.10 15.43
CA LYS A 392 -10.75 -15.83 14.45
C LYS A 392 -10.20 -15.40 13.08
N LEU A 393 -9.14 -14.62 13.07
CA LEU A 393 -8.50 -14.14 11.85
C LEU A 393 -7.76 -15.29 11.16
N MET A 394 -7.06 -16.14 11.92
CA MET A 394 -6.47 -17.37 11.36
C MET A 394 -7.52 -18.27 10.71
N LYS A 395 -8.66 -18.49 11.38
CA LYS A 395 -9.79 -19.24 10.81
C LYS A 395 -10.33 -18.64 9.51
N PHE A 396 -10.31 -17.31 9.39
CA PHE A 396 -10.69 -16.66 8.14
C PHE A 396 -9.75 -17.05 7.00
N TYR A 397 -8.43 -17.05 7.22
CA TYR A 397 -7.45 -17.49 6.21
C TYR A 397 -7.54 -19.00 5.94
N GLU A 398 -7.76 -19.82 6.96
CA GLU A 398 -7.97 -21.28 6.81
C GLU A 398 -9.15 -21.61 5.86
N MET A 399 -10.19 -20.77 5.82
CA MET A 399 -11.30 -20.93 4.88
C MET A 399 -10.88 -20.81 3.41
N PHE A 400 -9.75 -20.16 3.12
CA PHE A 400 -9.16 -20.04 1.78
C PHE A 400 -8.07 -21.10 1.52
N GLY A 401 -7.84 -22.01 2.47
CA GLY A 401 -6.89 -23.11 2.34
C GLY A 401 -5.52 -22.84 2.98
N PHE A 402 -5.30 -21.67 3.57
CA PHE A 402 -4.08 -21.38 4.31
C PHE A 402 -3.94 -22.33 5.50
N LYS A 403 -2.71 -22.75 5.77
CA LYS A 403 -2.33 -23.53 6.95
C LYS A 403 -1.15 -22.85 7.60
N GLU A 404 -1.10 -22.90 8.93
CA GLU A 404 0.08 -22.44 9.65
C GLU A 404 1.29 -23.30 9.26
N ASP A 405 2.38 -22.64 8.89
CA ASP A 405 3.63 -23.26 8.49
C ASP A 405 4.79 -22.53 9.18
N PRO A 406 5.33 -23.08 10.28
CA PRO A 406 6.42 -22.46 11.02
C PRO A 406 7.69 -22.25 10.19
N GLU A 407 7.92 -23.09 9.16
CA GLU A 407 9.12 -23.00 8.32
C GLU A 407 9.21 -21.66 7.58
N VAL A 408 8.06 -21.05 7.30
CA VAL A 408 7.99 -19.72 6.68
C VAL A 408 8.65 -18.65 7.56
N HIS A 409 8.47 -18.74 8.88
CA HIS A 409 9.10 -17.82 9.83
C HIS A 409 10.55 -18.21 10.15
N THR A 410 10.82 -19.51 10.30
CA THR A 410 12.13 -19.98 10.80
C THR A 410 13.19 -20.10 9.73
N ASP A 411 12.81 -20.60 8.55
CA ASP A 411 13.75 -21.08 7.54
C ASP A 411 13.69 -20.27 6.23
N TRP A 412 12.51 -19.77 5.86
CA TRP A 412 12.32 -19.10 4.56
C TRP A 412 12.88 -17.68 4.54
N CYS A 413 13.12 -17.06 5.69
CA CYS A 413 13.77 -15.75 5.80
C CYS A 413 13.00 -14.65 5.01
N VAL A 414 11.67 -14.66 5.08
CA VAL A 414 10.81 -13.70 4.37
C VAL A 414 10.18 -12.65 5.30
N PHE A 415 10.31 -12.83 6.62
CA PHE A 415 9.67 -11.99 7.63
C PHE A 415 10.65 -11.52 8.70
N SER A 416 10.18 -10.60 9.55
CA SER A 416 10.94 -10.03 10.67
C SER A 416 11.30 -11.09 11.73
N GLU A 417 12.10 -10.68 12.73
CA GLU A 417 12.44 -11.51 13.89
C GLU A 417 11.27 -11.77 14.85
N ILE A 418 10.19 -10.97 14.76
CA ILE A 418 9.05 -11.11 15.66
C ILE A 418 8.26 -12.37 15.27
N PRO A 419 8.05 -13.34 16.19
CA PRO A 419 7.38 -14.59 15.87
C PRO A 419 5.87 -14.38 15.77
N TYR A 420 5.40 -13.86 14.65
CA TYR A 420 3.99 -13.88 14.32
C TYR A 420 3.58 -15.25 13.76
N PRO A 421 2.34 -15.71 13.97
CA PRO A 421 1.85 -16.90 13.29
C PRO A 421 1.94 -16.73 11.78
N SER A 422 2.77 -17.53 11.14
CA SER A 422 2.95 -17.50 9.68
C SER A 422 2.08 -18.57 9.04
N MET A 423 1.40 -18.20 7.96
CA MET A 423 0.49 -19.07 7.24
C MET A 423 0.88 -19.15 5.77
N ARG A 424 0.68 -20.33 5.19
CA ARG A 424 1.02 -20.67 3.82
C ARG A 424 -0.18 -21.28 3.09
N LEU A 425 -0.35 -20.88 1.85
CA LEU A 425 -1.24 -21.50 0.88
C LEU A 425 -0.41 -21.95 -0.32
N SER A 426 -0.29 -23.26 -0.52
CA SER A 426 0.27 -23.82 -1.75
C SER A 426 -0.78 -23.82 -2.87
N LEU A 427 -0.39 -23.33 -4.04
CA LEU A 427 -1.29 -23.05 -5.18
C LEU A 427 -1.49 -24.24 -6.12
#